data_AF-A0A7J7INT7-F1
#
_entry.id   AF-A0A7J7INT7-F1
#
_cell.length_a   1.000
_cell.length_b   1.000
_cell.length_c   1.000
_cell.angle_alpha   90.00
_cell.angle_beta   90.00
_cell.angle_gamma   90.00
#
_symmetry.space_group_name_H-M   'P 1'
#
loop_
_entity.id
_entity.type
_entity.pdbx_description
1 polymer ?
#
loop_
_entity_poly.entity_id
_entity_poly.type
_entity_poly.pdbx_seq_one_letter_code
_entity_poly.pdbx_strand_id
1 'polypeptide(L)'
;MPIIGPNGDDANDTFVEQLVASAKAAVDFLVSNGYADRERIAIGGHSYGAFMTANLLCHAPGLFCCGIARSGAYNRTLTPFGFQNEQRTLWQARDIYVRLSPYLYANQIEAPLLLIHGDDDDNPGTYPLQSERFFQALKGHGKIARLVLLPLESHSYQARESVLHVLAEMDSWLKRWCLNEQPPTAHQSLSRLKRLFFTIEEAHWFYLDFYRDHNTKLPALSLPDFASRLFEQVEFLRPYVQHLGRLFADFQAYKREVPTAGVAMLNENLDKVLLIRSWQRQQWSFPKGKIAKGETHLQCAIREATEETGFDVSNYIQADTYVDAQVHARPCRLFMAIGVPESASFQPLVRKEVSEIRWFSVLPLARHLRATSENDRQPDWPAPTKFQAVRPFLHWIRNVTKRLRQVRKQTGTSPGSIALRTVSDTDLPGTDETPRVDTRHQPTSPHWASQAAGQQMETASFESSQGNVVHRYANALYLDPLRHFSIDRQQLLAIFEEAFANHGHEAQRPAQPRKDAVVNRSPQEGCHFQPKKYVCLDERTSVVSDTYPSGRCSGRHLSFMSASLRERRHSTRHLLDGTTGRVRRYLETSISKVQR
;
A
#
# COMPACT_ATOMS: atom_id res chain seq x y z
N MET A 1 22.30 17.40 19.73
CA MET A 1 22.94 18.73 19.89
C MET A 1 22.68 19.16 21.32
N PRO A 2 23.68 19.11 22.20
CA PRO A 2 23.49 19.46 23.60
C PRO A 2 23.20 20.95 23.72
N ILE A 3 22.30 21.31 24.64
CA ILE A 3 22.06 22.69 25.07
C ILE A 3 22.45 22.74 26.54
N ILE A 4 23.43 23.57 26.87
CA ILE A 4 24.02 23.66 28.21
C ILE A 4 23.88 25.08 28.76
N GLY A 5 23.81 25.21 30.08
CA GLY A 5 23.90 26.50 30.78
C GLY A 5 25.32 26.69 31.33
N PRO A 6 26.24 27.34 30.60
CA PRO A 6 27.57 27.60 31.12
C PRO A 6 27.50 28.62 32.27
N ASN A 7 28.45 28.54 33.21
CA ASN A 7 28.70 29.58 34.22
C ASN A 7 27.53 29.93 35.16
N GLY A 8 26.56 29.04 35.32
CA GLY A 8 25.40 29.26 36.21
C GLY A 8 24.17 29.86 35.51
N ASP A 9 24.25 30.09 34.19
CA ASP A 9 23.09 30.50 33.39
C ASP A 9 22.10 29.34 33.19
N ASP A 10 20.82 29.67 32.99
CA ASP A 10 19.83 28.67 32.61
C ASP A 10 20.07 28.20 31.16
N ALA A 11 20.01 26.88 30.93
CA ALA A 11 20.41 26.29 29.64
C ALA A 11 19.70 26.89 28.42
N ASN A 12 18.47 27.36 28.59
CA ASN A 12 17.66 27.87 27.49
C ASN A 12 17.88 29.35 27.16
N ASP A 13 18.68 30.09 27.94
CA ASP A 13 18.94 31.51 27.70
C ASP A 13 19.67 31.75 26.36
N THR A 14 20.55 30.81 25.99
CA THR A 14 21.34 30.82 24.76
C THR A 14 20.99 29.65 23.82
N PHE A 15 19.77 29.13 23.92
CA PHE A 15 19.32 27.94 23.18
C PHE A 15 19.48 28.11 21.66
N VAL A 16 19.04 29.23 21.09
CA VAL A 16 19.02 29.43 19.63
C VAL A 16 20.46 29.51 19.11
N GLU A 17 21.32 30.26 19.80
CA GLU A 17 22.72 30.43 19.47
C GLU A 17 23.46 29.08 19.49
N GLN A 18 23.30 28.31 20.57
CA GLN A 18 23.92 26.99 20.70
C GLN A 18 23.39 26.00 19.67
N LEU A 19 22.07 26.01 19.41
CA LEU A 19 21.43 25.12 18.46
C LEU A 19 21.93 25.38 17.03
N VAL A 20 21.94 26.65 16.60
CA VAL A 20 22.41 27.06 15.28
C VAL A 20 23.90 26.80 15.13
N ALA A 21 24.72 27.17 16.12
CA ALA A 21 26.16 26.92 16.08
C ALA A 21 26.49 25.43 15.98
N SER A 22 25.81 24.59 16.76
CA SER A 22 25.98 23.13 16.73
C SER A 22 25.59 22.53 15.39
N ALA A 23 24.43 22.94 14.85
CA ALA A 23 23.95 22.46 13.55
C ALA A 23 24.89 22.88 12.42
N LYS A 24 25.33 24.14 12.40
CA LYS A 24 26.27 24.66 11.41
C LYS A 24 27.60 23.91 11.46
N ALA A 25 28.15 23.70 12.66
CA ALA A 25 29.40 22.95 12.82
C ALA A 25 29.27 21.50 12.31
N ALA A 26 28.16 20.83 12.60
CA ALA A 26 27.90 19.48 12.11
C ALA A 26 27.79 19.44 10.56
N VAL A 27 27.04 20.37 9.97
CA VAL A 27 26.91 20.49 8.50
C VAL A 27 28.25 20.79 7.85
N ASP A 28 28.99 21.78 8.37
CA ASP A 28 30.28 22.16 7.81
C ASP A 28 31.29 21.00 7.90
N PHE A 29 31.25 20.20 8.98
CA PHE A 29 32.05 18.98 9.09
C PHE A 29 31.68 17.95 8.03
N LEU A 30 30.39 17.65 7.85
CA LEU A 30 29.92 16.67 6.87
C LEU A 30 30.29 17.08 5.44
N VAL A 31 30.15 18.36 5.11
CA VAL A 31 30.47 18.89 3.77
C VAL A 31 31.98 18.95 3.53
N SER A 32 32.76 19.47 4.47
CA SER A 32 34.23 19.59 4.31
C SER A 32 34.95 18.26 4.20
N ASN A 33 34.39 17.20 4.80
CA ASN A 33 34.92 15.84 4.68
C ASN A 33 34.34 15.06 3.48
N GLY A 34 33.47 15.68 2.66
CA GLY A 34 32.89 15.02 1.48
C GLY A 34 31.84 13.94 1.78
N TYR A 35 31.30 13.90 3.01
CA TYR A 35 30.25 12.95 3.39
C TYR A 35 28.84 13.39 2.96
N ALA A 36 28.63 14.68 2.74
CA ALA A 36 27.33 15.24 2.36
C ALA A 36 27.46 16.36 1.32
N ASP A 37 26.47 16.44 0.43
CA ASP A 37 26.24 17.58 -0.46
C ASP A 37 25.50 18.67 0.32
N ARG A 38 26.05 19.90 0.34
CA ARG A 38 25.49 21.06 1.07
C ARG A 38 24.03 21.33 0.71
N GLU A 39 23.65 21.11 -0.54
CA GLU A 39 22.30 21.40 -1.04
C GLU A 39 21.30 20.27 -0.72
N ARG A 40 21.76 19.14 -0.16
CA ARG A 40 20.94 17.92 0.06
C ARG A 40 20.95 17.44 1.49
N ILE A 41 21.06 18.36 2.45
CA ILE A 41 20.99 18.05 3.88
C ILE A 41 19.61 18.40 4.40
N ALA A 42 18.91 17.42 4.96
CA ALA A 42 17.66 17.62 5.70
C ALA A 42 17.90 17.53 7.20
N ILE A 43 17.00 18.13 7.98
CA ILE A 43 16.98 18.03 9.44
C ILE A 43 15.68 17.38 9.90
N GLY A 44 15.76 16.54 10.93
CA GLY A 44 14.54 15.99 11.51
C GLY A 44 14.71 15.51 12.94
N GLY A 45 13.57 15.42 13.63
CA GLY A 45 13.56 15.04 15.04
C GLY A 45 12.16 14.66 15.53
N HIS A 46 12.13 14.06 16.71
CA HIS A 46 10.92 13.65 17.42
C HIS A 46 10.87 14.36 18.77
N SER A 47 9.67 14.76 19.23
CA SER A 47 9.47 15.45 20.50
C SER A 47 10.29 16.73 20.60
N TYR A 48 11.21 16.83 21.56
CA TYR A 48 12.14 17.95 21.65
C TYR A 48 12.99 18.14 20.38
N GLY A 49 13.31 17.05 19.68
CA GLY A 49 13.99 17.13 18.38
C GLY A 49 13.14 17.79 17.29
N ALA A 50 11.81 17.63 17.33
CA ALA A 50 10.89 18.30 16.40
C ALA A 50 10.82 19.80 16.69
N PHE A 51 10.82 20.18 17.96
CA PHE A 51 10.96 21.55 18.41
C PHE A 51 12.29 22.19 17.95
N MET A 52 13.41 21.48 18.09
CA MET A 52 14.72 21.92 17.60
C MET A 52 14.74 22.03 16.07
N THR A 53 14.12 21.08 15.36
CA THR A 53 13.98 21.09 13.90
C THR A 53 13.30 22.36 13.43
N ALA A 54 12.15 22.71 14.02
CA ALA A 54 11.42 23.92 13.65
C ALA A 54 12.21 25.21 13.99
N ASN A 55 12.88 25.27 15.14
CA ASN A 55 13.75 26.40 15.49
C ASN A 55 14.92 26.57 14.50
N LEU A 56 15.57 25.47 14.09
CA LEU A 56 16.64 25.51 13.09
C LEU A 56 16.13 26.05 11.75
N LEU A 57 14.93 25.65 11.32
CA LEU A 57 14.34 26.19 10.10
C LEU A 57 13.95 27.67 10.21
N CYS A 58 13.63 28.17 11.41
CA CYS A 58 13.36 29.60 11.64
C CYS A 58 14.65 30.43 11.67
N HIS A 59 15.69 29.93 12.35
CA HIS A 59 16.86 30.73 12.75
C HIS A 59 18.14 30.42 11.98
N ALA A 60 18.14 29.40 11.12
CA ALA A 60 19.24 29.08 10.20
C ALA A 60 18.72 28.84 8.77
N PRO A 61 18.08 29.85 8.14
CA PRO A 61 17.59 29.72 6.77
C PRO A 61 18.72 29.35 5.81
N GLY A 62 18.43 28.44 4.87
CA GLY A 62 19.41 27.94 3.90
C GLY A 62 20.40 26.90 4.44
N LEU A 63 20.34 26.53 5.73
CA LEU A 63 21.20 25.45 6.26
C LEU A 63 20.70 24.05 5.88
N PHE A 64 19.39 23.90 5.68
CA PHE A 64 18.74 22.63 5.35
C PHE A 64 17.76 22.79 4.20
N CYS A 65 17.71 21.81 3.30
CA CYS A 65 16.80 21.82 2.15
C CYS A 65 15.35 21.49 2.52
N CYS A 66 15.11 20.72 3.60
CA CYS A 66 13.78 20.47 4.16
C CYS A 66 13.86 20.00 5.63
N GLY A 67 12.72 19.98 6.32
CA GLY A 67 12.60 19.49 7.69
C GLY A 67 11.52 18.42 7.89
N ILE A 68 11.73 17.57 8.91
CA ILE A 68 10.76 16.56 9.38
C ILE A 68 10.63 16.66 10.91
N ALA A 69 9.47 17.13 11.38
CA ALA A 69 9.21 17.36 12.80
C ALA A 69 8.06 16.47 13.30
N ARG A 70 8.38 15.56 14.23
CA ARG A 70 7.45 14.53 14.74
C ARG A 70 7.06 14.79 16.21
N SER A 71 5.76 14.84 16.52
CA SER A 71 5.21 15.03 17.87
C SER A 71 5.83 16.23 18.64
N GLY A 72 5.92 17.40 18.00
CA GLY A 72 6.63 18.58 18.52
C GLY A 72 5.76 19.59 19.28
N ALA A 73 6.42 20.43 20.10
CA ALA A 73 5.80 21.55 20.82
C ALA A 73 6.30 22.90 20.25
N TYR A 74 5.52 23.55 19.40
CA TYR A 74 5.98 24.71 18.63
C TYR A 74 5.63 26.07 19.27
N ASN A 75 4.66 26.09 20.18
CA ASN A 75 4.34 27.24 21.01
C ASN A 75 4.53 26.90 22.49
N ARG A 76 5.64 27.35 23.08
CA ARG A 76 5.99 27.10 24.49
C ARG A 76 5.13 27.87 25.47
N THR A 77 4.39 28.91 25.05
CA THR A 77 3.45 29.58 25.96
C THR A 77 2.31 28.66 26.40
N LEU A 78 2.11 27.52 25.73
CA LEU A 78 1.15 26.47 26.10
C LEU A 78 1.73 25.43 27.09
N THR A 79 3.00 25.54 27.47
CA THR A 79 3.67 24.69 28.47
C THR A 79 4.21 25.55 29.62
N PRO A 80 3.36 26.25 30.41
CA PRO A 80 3.76 27.45 31.16
C PRO A 80 4.55 27.21 32.47
N PHE A 81 4.77 25.96 32.88
CA PHE A 81 5.41 25.60 34.15
C PHE A 81 6.76 24.90 33.97
N GLY A 82 7.54 25.35 32.97
CA GLY A 82 8.83 24.77 32.61
C GLY A 82 8.73 23.78 31.46
N PHE A 83 9.86 23.54 30.81
CA PHE A 83 10.02 22.52 29.77
C PHE A 83 11.48 22.11 29.65
N GLN A 84 11.75 20.80 29.55
CA GLN A 84 13.12 20.28 29.49
C GLN A 84 13.98 20.84 30.64
N ASN A 85 14.98 21.67 30.34
CA ASN A 85 15.88 22.27 31.33
C ASN A 85 15.43 23.67 31.79
N GLU A 86 14.32 24.20 31.27
CA GLU A 86 13.74 25.46 31.76
C GLU A 86 12.94 25.21 33.04
N GLN A 87 13.48 25.68 34.17
CA GLN A 87 12.82 25.59 35.48
C GLN A 87 11.94 26.81 35.77
N ARG A 88 12.16 27.93 35.09
CA ARG A 88 11.37 29.15 35.29
C ARG A 88 10.02 28.99 34.60
N THR A 89 8.98 29.50 35.25
CA THR A 89 7.64 29.56 34.67
C THR A 89 7.57 30.61 33.56
N LEU A 90 6.51 30.55 32.73
CA LEU A 90 6.23 31.55 31.69
C LEU A 90 6.23 32.98 32.22
N TRP A 91 5.80 33.20 33.46
CA TRP A 91 5.75 34.54 34.07
C TRP A 91 7.10 35.03 34.59
N GLN A 92 8.04 34.11 34.87
CA GLN A 92 9.39 34.44 35.30
C GLN A 92 10.33 34.69 34.11
N ALA A 93 10.11 34.01 32.98
CA ALA A 93 10.99 34.04 31.81
C ALA A 93 10.21 34.25 30.50
N ARG A 94 9.28 35.21 30.47
CA ARG A 94 8.33 35.38 29.36
C ARG A 94 9.00 35.55 28.00
N ASP A 95 10.10 36.30 27.96
CA ASP A 95 10.89 36.53 26.75
C ASP A 95 11.50 35.23 26.22
N ILE A 96 11.96 34.32 27.09
CA ILE A 96 12.49 33.00 26.72
C ILE A 96 11.41 32.17 26.05
N TYR A 97 10.24 32.06 26.67
CA TYR A 97 9.13 31.26 26.12
C TYR A 97 8.65 31.77 24.76
N VAL A 98 8.62 33.08 24.57
CA VAL A 98 8.28 33.72 23.29
C VAL A 98 9.39 33.47 22.27
N ARG A 99 10.65 33.77 22.62
CA ARG A 99 11.81 33.63 21.75
C ARG A 99 12.03 32.21 21.27
N LEU A 100 11.74 31.23 22.13
CA LEU A 100 11.93 29.83 21.81
C LEU A 100 10.70 29.18 21.15
N SER A 101 9.66 29.92 20.77
CA SER A 101 8.45 29.37 20.14
C SER A 101 8.48 29.53 18.61
N PRO A 102 8.87 28.50 17.81
CA PRO A 102 8.83 28.54 16.35
C PRO A 102 7.50 28.99 15.76
N TYR A 103 6.40 28.74 16.47
CA TYR A 103 5.07 29.22 16.10
C TYR A 103 5.03 30.73 15.81
N LEU A 104 5.76 31.53 16.58
CA LEU A 104 5.84 32.99 16.42
C LEU A 104 6.76 33.43 15.28
N TYR A 105 7.54 32.50 14.73
CA TYR A 105 8.48 32.71 13.62
C TYR A 105 8.08 31.92 12.37
N ALA A 106 6.86 31.39 12.30
CA ALA A 106 6.38 30.55 11.19
C ALA A 106 6.50 31.26 9.82
N ASN A 107 6.38 32.59 9.79
CA ASN A 107 6.56 33.42 8.60
C ASN A 107 8.02 33.44 8.08
N GLN A 108 9.00 33.06 8.89
CA GLN A 108 10.42 33.04 8.54
C GLN A 108 10.87 31.71 7.95
N ILE A 109 10.10 30.63 8.12
CA ILE A 109 10.44 29.32 7.54
C ILE A 109 10.31 29.36 6.02
N GLU A 110 11.38 29.06 5.30
CA GLU A 110 11.39 28.96 3.84
C GLU A 110 11.44 27.51 3.34
N ALA A 111 12.20 26.66 4.05
CA ALA A 111 12.34 25.26 3.71
C ALA A 111 11.02 24.49 3.91
N PRO A 112 10.68 23.52 3.03
CA PRO A 112 9.55 22.63 3.22
C PRO A 112 9.60 21.87 4.54
N LEU A 113 8.49 21.85 5.28
CA LEU A 113 8.37 21.15 6.58
C LEU A 113 7.27 20.08 6.60
N LEU A 114 7.65 18.84 6.90
CA LEU A 114 6.73 17.75 7.22
C LEU A 114 6.48 17.68 8.73
N LEU A 115 5.22 17.77 9.13
CA LEU A 115 4.74 17.59 10.49
C LEU A 115 4.04 16.22 10.59
N ILE A 116 4.43 15.41 11.58
CA ILE A 116 3.78 14.14 11.90
C ILE A 116 3.43 14.14 13.38
N HIS A 117 2.23 13.71 13.77
CA HIS A 117 1.83 13.69 15.18
C HIS A 117 0.88 12.51 15.45
N GLY A 118 1.03 11.84 16.60
CA GLY A 118 -0.03 10.99 17.14
C GLY A 118 -1.25 11.82 17.51
N ASP A 119 -2.45 11.43 17.08
CA ASP A 119 -3.69 12.18 17.33
C ASP A 119 -4.19 12.04 18.78
N ASP A 120 -3.69 11.02 19.49
CA ASP A 120 -3.95 10.76 20.90
C ASP A 120 -2.65 10.88 21.73
N ASP A 121 -1.72 11.76 21.32
CA ASP A 121 -0.50 12.06 22.07
C ASP A 121 -0.83 12.50 23.52
N ASP A 122 -0.46 11.64 24.46
CA ASP A 122 -0.70 11.80 25.90
C ASP A 122 0.39 12.61 26.61
N ASN A 123 1.44 13.04 25.90
CA ASN A 123 2.51 13.81 26.50
C ASN A 123 2.04 15.25 26.76
N PRO A 124 2.08 15.71 28.04
CA PRO A 124 1.49 16.99 28.44
C PRO A 124 2.19 18.21 27.81
N GLY A 125 3.39 18.03 27.26
CA GLY A 125 4.15 19.09 26.62
C GLY A 125 3.90 19.22 25.11
N THR A 126 3.32 18.21 24.46
CA THR A 126 3.24 18.12 22.99
C THR A 126 1.83 17.76 22.53
N TYR A 127 0.78 18.29 23.13
CA TYR A 127 -0.58 18.03 22.65
C TYR A 127 -0.72 18.23 21.13
N PRO A 128 -1.51 17.41 20.41
CA PRO A 128 -1.61 17.44 18.94
C PRO A 128 -1.95 18.83 18.37
N LEU A 129 -2.71 19.62 19.14
CA LEU A 129 -3.02 21.03 18.87
C LEU A 129 -1.78 21.87 18.51
N GLN A 130 -0.61 21.56 19.07
CA GLN A 130 0.66 22.22 18.72
C GLN A 130 0.96 22.09 17.22
N SER A 131 0.91 20.86 16.68
CA SER A 131 1.15 20.61 15.26
C SER A 131 0.05 21.21 14.39
N GLU A 132 -1.22 21.10 14.80
CA GLU A 132 -2.33 21.66 14.05
C GLU A 132 -2.22 23.19 13.91
N ARG A 133 -1.96 23.90 15.01
CA ARG A 133 -1.86 25.36 15.00
C ARG A 133 -0.61 25.83 14.27
N PHE A 134 0.51 25.14 14.44
CA PHE A 134 1.72 25.48 13.70
C PHE A 134 1.55 25.25 12.19
N PHE A 135 0.92 24.14 11.79
CA PHE A 135 0.55 23.90 10.39
C PHE A 135 -0.35 25.01 9.84
N GLN A 136 -1.38 25.43 10.59
CA GLN A 136 -2.25 26.54 10.20
C GLN A 136 -1.47 27.85 10.01
N ALA A 137 -0.54 28.17 10.92
CA ALA A 137 0.31 29.35 10.80
C ALA A 137 1.21 29.30 9.55
N LEU A 138 1.85 28.15 9.30
CA LEU A 138 2.69 27.92 8.12
C LEU A 138 1.85 28.09 6.83
N LYS A 139 0.68 27.44 6.76
CA LYS A 139 -0.22 27.55 5.60
C LYS A 139 -0.73 28.98 5.41
N GLY A 140 -1.09 29.68 6.49
CA GLY A 140 -1.53 31.07 6.45
C GLY A 140 -0.49 32.03 5.87
N HIS A 141 0.80 31.71 6.03
CA HIS A 141 1.92 32.45 5.44
C HIS A 141 2.38 31.90 4.07
N GLY A 142 1.62 31.00 3.45
CA GLY A 142 1.94 30.43 2.13
C GLY A 142 3.17 29.52 2.14
N LYS A 143 3.58 29.01 3.31
CA LYS A 143 4.76 28.14 3.43
C LYS A 143 4.44 26.72 2.96
N ILE A 144 5.48 26.01 2.53
CA ILE A 144 5.38 24.62 2.09
C ILE A 144 5.39 23.73 3.34
N ALA A 145 4.21 23.25 3.73
CA ALA A 145 4.06 22.36 4.87
C ALA A 145 3.03 21.27 4.58
N ARG A 146 3.24 20.10 5.20
CA ARG A 146 2.32 18.95 5.24
C ARG A 146 2.14 18.52 6.70
N LEU A 147 0.90 18.18 7.07
CA LEU A 147 0.57 17.62 8.38
C LEU A 147 -0.04 16.23 8.22
N VAL A 148 0.51 15.27 8.96
CA VAL A 148 0.03 13.89 9.08
C VAL A 148 -0.34 13.65 10.54
N LEU A 149 -1.63 13.45 10.81
CA LEU A 149 -2.13 12.99 12.10
C LEU A 149 -2.35 11.47 12.07
N LEU A 150 -1.81 10.77 13.07
CA LEU A 150 -1.87 9.31 13.21
C LEU A 150 -2.94 8.98 14.27
N PRO A 151 -4.15 8.54 13.90
CA PRO A 151 -5.19 8.16 14.84
C PRO A 151 -4.73 7.07 15.78
N LEU A 152 -5.18 7.13 17.04
CA LEU A 152 -4.92 6.12 18.08
C LEU A 152 -3.44 5.98 18.47
N GLU A 153 -2.54 6.74 17.86
CA GLU A 153 -1.14 6.79 18.24
C GLU A 153 -0.92 7.86 19.32
N SER A 154 -0.13 7.48 20.32
CA SER A 154 0.33 8.37 21.39
C SER A 154 1.63 9.09 20.98
N HIS A 155 2.37 9.64 21.94
CA HIS A 155 3.62 10.37 21.73
C HIS A 155 4.62 9.56 20.89
N SER A 156 4.79 8.28 21.24
CA SER A 156 5.57 7.29 20.50
C SER A 156 4.66 6.41 19.66
N TYR A 157 5.02 6.21 18.40
CA TYR A 157 4.21 5.43 17.47
C TYR A 157 4.50 3.93 17.63
N GLN A 158 3.47 3.10 17.77
CA GLN A 158 3.63 1.67 18.05
C GLN A 158 3.03 0.76 16.99
N ALA A 159 1.87 1.12 16.40
CA ALA A 159 1.26 0.25 15.42
C ALA A 159 2.18 0.14 14.20
N ARG A 160 2.34 -1.08 13.69
CA ARG A 160 3.21 -1.36 12.55
C ARG A 160 2.80 -0.50 11.36
N GLU A 161 1.50 -0.35 11.16
CA GLU A 161 0.84 0.41 10.10
C GLU A 161 1.19 1.89 10.19
N SER A 162 1.11 2.47 11.38
CA SER A 162 1.50 3.85 11.64
C SER A 162 2.99 4.06 11.40
N VAL A 163 3.84 3.16 11.90
CA VAL A 163 5.30 3.26 11.68
C VAL A 163 5.65 3.17 10.20
N LEU A 164 5.03 2.23 9.45
CA LEU A 164 5.23 2.11 8.01
C LEU A 164 4.73 3.35 7.26
N HIS A 165 3.60 3.93 7.68
CA HIS A 165 3.09 5.17 7.09
C HIS A 165 4.03 6.34 7.35
N VAL A 166 4.55 6.48 8.57
CA VAL A 166 5.55 7.50 8.92
C VAL A 166 6.81 7.36 8.06
N LEU A 167 7.33 6.14 7.90
CA LEU A 167 8.49 5.89 7.04
C LEU A 167 8.20 6.25 5.58
N ALA A 168 7.01 5.93 5.07
CA ALA A 168 6.61 6.25 3.71
C ALA A 168 6.49 7.76 3.46
N GLU A 169 5.90 8.50 4.42
CA GLU A 169 5.79 9.95 4.38
C GLU A 169 7.18 10.62 4.43
N MET A 170 8.06 10.14 5.31
CA MET A 170 9.44 10.62 5.42
C MET A 170 10.25 10.35 4.14
N ASP A 171 10.21 9.12 3.62
CA ASP A 171 10.92 8.73 2.39
C ASP A 171 10.43 9.57 1.19
N SER A 172 9.12 9.73 1.04
CA SER A 172 8.53 10.54 -0.04
C SER A 172 8.94 12.01 0.07
N TRP A 173 8.98 12.56 1.29
CA TRP A 173 9.39 13.93 1.55
C TRP A 173 10.86 14.18 1.20
N LEU A 174 11.75 13.28 1.63
CA LEU A 174 13.18 13.35 1.34
C LEU A 174 13.48 13.16 -0.16
N LYS A 175 12.80 12.23 -0.84
CA LYS A 175 12.92 12.08 -2.30
C LYS A 175 12.57 13.35 -3.05
N ARG A 176 11.46 13.98 -2.67
CA ARG A 176 11.00 15.21 -3.32
C ARG A 176 11.95 16.39 -3.08
N TRP A 177 12.39 16.61 -1.84
CA TRP A 177 13.07 17.85 -1.47
C TRP A 177 14.59 17.73 -1.32
N CYS A 178 15.13 16.55 -1.02
CA CYS A 178 16.58 16.32 -0.96
C CYS A 178 17.12 15.74 -2.27
N LEU A 179 16.34 14.87 -2.94
CA LEU A 179 16.77 14.23 -4.18
C LEU A 179 16.19 14.89 -5.44
N ASN A 180 15.34 15.91 -5.29
CA ASN A 180 14.64 16.60 -6.38
C ASN A 180 13.88 15.64 -7.32
N GLU A 181 13.41 14.51 -6.80
CA GLU A 181 12.57 13.60 -7.56
C GLU A 181 11.23 14.29 -7.87
N GLN A 182 10.93 14.38 -9.15
CA GLN A 182 9.66 14.95 -9.60
C GLN A 182 8.50 14.06 -9.17
N PRO A 183 7.34 14.64 -8.84
CA PRO A 183 6.14 13.85 -8.60
C PRO A 183 5.86 12.95 -9.81
N PRO A 184 5.25 11.77 -9.57
CA PRO A 184 5.03 10.80 -10.63
C PRO A 184 4.25 11.41 -11.80
N THR A 185 4.67 11.08 -13.03
CA THR A 185 3.98 11.53 -14.25
C THR A 185 2.55 10.99 -14.30
N ALA A 186 1.67 11.61 -15.10
CA ALA A 186 0.27 11.15 -15.25
C ALA A 186 0.16 9.65 -15.59
N HIS A 187 1.08 9.11 -16.39
CA HIS A 187 1.18 7.68 -16.69
C HIS A 187 1.52 6.83 -15.45
N GLN A 188 2.40 7.31 -14.56
CA GLN A 188 2.72 6.66 -13.30
C GLN A 188 1.56 6.74 -12.30
N SER A 189 0.77 7.82 -12.32
CA SER A 189 -0.48 7.94 -11.53
C SER A 189 -1.57 6.95 -11.99
N LEU A 190 -1.72 6.74 -13.29
CA LEU A 190 -2.57 5.68 -13.84
C LEU A 190 -2.12 4.28 -13.41
N SER A 191 -0.81 4.03 -13.32
CA SER A 191 -0.27 2.78 -12.75
C SER A 191 -0.60 2.63 -11.25
N ARG A 192 -0.64 3.72 -10.48
CA ARG A 192 -1.03 3.71 -9.06
C ARG A 192 -2.53 3.42 -8.89
N LEU A 193 -3.39 4.04 -9.69
CA LEU A 193 -4.82 3.70 -9.76
C LEU A 193 -5.02 2.21 -10.05
N LYS A 194 -4.31 1.65 -11.03
CA LYS A 194 -4.37 0.21 -11.33
C LYS A 194 -3.97 -0.65 -10.12
N ARG A 195 -2.93 -0.26 -9.36
CA ARG A 195 -2.53 -0.96 -8.14
C ARG A 195 -3.57 -0.89 -7.04
N LEU A 196 -4.18 0.29 -6.84
CA LEU A 196 -5.28 0.45 -5.88
C LEU A 196 -6.38 -0.60 -6.13
N PHE A 197 -6.77 -0.83 -7.39
CA PHE A 197 -7.77 -1.84 -7.71
C PHE A 197 -7.32 -3.29 -7.49
N PHE A 198 -6.03 -3.62 -7.61
CA PHE A 198 -5.53 -4.93 -7.17
C PHE A 198 -5.64 -5.08 -5.65
N THR A 199 -5.27 -4.04 -4.88
CA THR A 199 -5.38 -4.06 -3.42
C THR A 199 -6.84 -4.17 -2.96
N ILE A 200 -7.76 -3.47 -3.63
CA ILE A 200 -9.20 -3.58 -3.38
C ILE A 200 -9.71 -4.98 -3.67
N GLU A 201 -9.26 -5.60 -4.76
CA GLU A 201 -9.60 -6.97 -5.10
C GLU A 201 -9.11 -7.96 -4.02
N GLU A 202 -7.84 -7.85 -3.60
CA GLU A 202 -7.30 -8.69 -2.51
C GLU A 202 -8.10 -8.56 -1.21
N ALA A 203 -8.49 -7.34 -0.83
CA ALA A 203 -9.31 -7.17 0.36
C ALA A 203 -10.76 -7.62 0.19
N HIS A 204 -11.29 -7.56 -1.02
CA HIS A 204 -12.59 -8.16 -1.31
C HIS A 204 -12.56 -9.68 -1.10
N TRP A 205 -11.50 -10.35 -1.56
CA TRP A 205 -11.27 -11.77 -1.26
C TRP A 205 -11.13 -12.01 0.25
N PHE A 206 -10.34 -11.18 0.93
CA PHE A 206 -10.18 -11.29 2.38
C PHE A 206 -11.52 -11.13 3.13
N TYR A 207 -12.35 -10.19 2.71
CA TYR A 207 -13.71 -9.99 3.24
C TYR A 207 -14.56 -11.25 3.10
N LEU A 208 -14.56 -11.86 1.91
CA LEU A 208 -15.36 -13.05 1.62
C LEU A 208 -14.84 -14.28 2.37
N ASP A 209 -13.52 -14.43 2.49
CA ASP A 209 -12.88 -15.66 2.99
C ASP A 209 -12.66 -15.69 4.49
N PHE A 210 -12.53 -14.51 5.12
CA PHE A 210 -12.27 -14.41 6.55
C PHE A 210 -13.45 -13.75 7.29
N TYR A 211 -13.88 -12.54 6.92
CA TYR A 211 -14.91 -11.85 7.71
C TYR A 211 -16.30 -12.46 7.54
N ARG A 212 -16.74 -12.68 6.30
CA ARG A 212 -18.06 -13.25 6.03
C ARG A 212 -18.15 -14.72 6.44
N ASP A 213 -17.07 -15.48 6.30
CA ASP A 213 -17.00 -16.90 6.69
C ASP A 213 -17.22 -17.05 8.22
N HIS A 214 -16.74 -16.09 9.02
CA HIS A 214 -16.92 -16.05 10.48
C HIS A 214 -18.20 -15.32 10.92
N ASN A 215 -18.78 -14.45 10.08
CA ASN A 215 -20.00 -13.71 10.38
C ASN A 215 -20.96 -13.71 9.17
N THR A 216 -21.87 -14.69 9.17
CA THR A 216 -22.85 -14.91 8.09
C THR A 216 -23.90 -13.81 7.97
N LYS A 217 -23.97 -12.86 8.91
CA LYS A 217 -24.84 -11.67 8.82
C LYS A 217 -24.33 -10.63 7.84
N LEU A 218 -23.04 -10.67 7.48
CA LEU A 218 -22.45 -9.74 6.52
C LEU A 218 -22.86 -10.10 5.08
N PRO A 219 -23.21 -9.12 4.23
CA PRO A 219 -23.71 -9.38 2.89
C PRO A 219 -22.62 -9.95 1.97
N ALA A 220 -22.97 -10.89 1.08
CA ALA A 220 -22.06 -11.29 0.01
C ALA A 220 -21.97 -10.18 -1.04
N LEU A 221 -20.95 -9.31 -0.93
CA LEU A 221 -20.76 -8.19 -1.85
C LEU A 221 -20.03 -8.66 -3.13
N SER A 222 -20.42 -8.11 -4.28
CA SER A 222 -19.60 -8.18 -5.49
C SER A 222 -18.38 -7.25 -5.35
N LEU A 223 -17.33 -7.45 -6.17
CA LEU A 223 -16.16 -6.57 -6.14
C LEU A 223 -16.53 -5.09 -6.41
N PRO A 224 -17.40 -4.75 -7.38
CA PRO A 224 -17.89 -3.39 -7.56
C PRO A 224 -18.62 -2.83 -6.34
N ASP A 225 -19.53 -3.59 -5.72
CA ASP A 225 -20.28 -3.12 -4.55
C ASP A 225 -19.37 -2.93 -3.33
N PHE A 226 -18.41 -3.84 -3.15
CA PHE A 226 -17.40 -3.74 -2.10
C PHE A 226 -16.55 -2.48 -2.28
N ALA A 227 -16.07 -2.22 -3.49
CA ALA A 227 -15.28 -1.03 -3.79
C ALA A 227 -16.10 0.26 -3.66
N SER A 228 -17.37 0.28 -4.05
CA SER A 228 -18.24 1.45 -3.88
C SER A 228 -18.37 1.82 -2.41
N ARG A 229 -18.69 0.83 -1.56
CA ARG A 229 -18.78 1.03 -0.11
C ARG A 229 -17.45 1.49 0.46
N LEU A 230 -16.33 0.90 0.04
CA LEU A 230 -15.00 1.34 0.46
C LEU A 230 -14.74 2.81 0.09
N PHE A 231 -15.05 3.21 -1.14
CA PHE A 231 -14.82 4.59 -1.62
C PHE A 231 -15.73 5.59 -0.89
N GLU A 232 -16.96 5.23 -0.54
CA GLU A 232 -17.89 6.09 0.21
C GLU A 232 -17.41 6.37 1.64
N GLN A 233 -16.80 5.38 2.29
CA GLN A 233 -16.31 5.47 3.67
C GLN A 233 -14.98 6.21 3.76
N VAL A 234 -14.13 6.07 2.74
CA VAL A 234 -12.80 6.67 2.70
C VAL A 234 -12.88 8.09 2.11
N GLU A 235 -12.65 9.09 2.96
CA GLU A 235 -12.90 10.51 2.65
C GLU A 235 -12.21 11.00 1.37
N PHE A 236 -10.94 10.63 1.14
CA PHE A 236 -10.22 11.04 -0.07
C PHE A 236 -10.60 10.20 -1.31
N LEU A 237 -11.20 9.01 -1.15
CA LEU A 237 -11.73 8.20 -2.27
C LEU A 237 -13.15 8.60 -2.67
N ARG A 238 -13.90 9.22 -1.76
CA ARG A 238 -15.30 9.62 -1.97
C ARG A 238 -15.54 10.44 -3.25
N PRO A 239 -14.68 11.40 -3.64
CA PRO A 239 -14.85 12.13 -4.90
C PRO A 239 -14.79 11.24 -6.16
N TYR A 240 -14.19 10.05 -6.06
CA TYR A 240 -13.99 9.13 -7.17
C TYR A 240 -15.12 8.10 -7.32
N VAL A 241 -16.09 8.03 -6.39
CA VAL A 241 -17.22 7.07 -6.44
C VAL A 241 -17.98 7.17 -7.77
N GLN A 242 -18.25 8.38 -8.25
CA GLN A 242 -18.94 8.63 -9.52
C GLN A 242 -18.18 8.10 -10.75
N HIS A 243 -16.87 7.88 -10.64
CA HIS A 243 -16.00 7.40 -11.70
C HIS A 243 -15.72 5.90 -11.61
N LEU A 244 -16.20 5.22 -10.56
CA LEU A 244 -15.84 3.84 -10.23
C LEU A 244 -16.17 2.86 -11.37
N GLY A 245 -17.31 3.04 -12.06
CA GLY A 245 -17.68 2.21 -13.20
C GLY A 245 -16.66 2.26 -14.35
N ARG A 246 -16.18 3.45 -14.70
CA ARG A 246 -15.13 3.64 -15.71
C ARG A 246 -13.80 3.07 -15.22
N LEU A 247 -13.42 3.37 -13.99
CA LEU A 247 -12.18 2.90 -13.39
C LEU A 247 -12.12 1.35 -13.34
N PHE A 248 -13.23 0.69 -13.05
CA PHE A 248 -13.33 -0.76 -13.15
C PHE A 248 -13.22 -1.28 -14.57
N ALA A 249 -13.86 -0.62 -15.54
CA ALA A 249 -13.73 -1.02 -16.95
C ALA A 249 -12.26 -0.95 -17.41
N ASP A 250 -11.57 0.14 -17.06
CA ASP A 250 -10.15 0.35 -17.35
C ASP A 250 -9.28 -0.70 -16.62
N PHE A 251 -9.57 -0.99 -15.35
CA PHE A 251 -8.89 -2.03 -14.59
C PHE A 251 -9.07 -3.43 -15.18
N GLN A 252 -10.29 -3.78 -15.59
CA GLN A 252 -10.58 -5.08 -16.21
C GLN A 252 -9.93 -5.21 -17.59
N ALA A 253 -9.93 -4.14 -18.39
CA ALA A 253 -9.18 -4.09 -19.65
C ALA A 253 -7.70 -4.34 -19.41
N TYR A 254 -7.11 -3.64 -18.45
CA TYR A 254 -5.72 -3.83 -18.06
C TYR A 254 -5.43 -5.27 -17.57
N LYS A 255 -6.27 -5.83 -16.68
CA LYS A 255 -6.11 -7.21 -16.19
C LYS A 255 -6.14 -8.26 -17.31
N ARG A 256 -6.77 -7.96 -18.45
CA ARG A 256 -6.77 -8.87 -19.59
C ARG A 256 -5.41 -8.91 -20.29
N GLU A 257 -4.69 -7.80 -20.29
CA GLU A 257 -3.39 -7.64 -20.93
C GLU A 257 -2.22 -8.15 -20.08
N VAL A 258 -2.36 -8.18 -18.74
CA VAL A 258 -1.28 -8.63 -17.84
C VAL A 258 -0.83 -10.05 -18.24
N PRO A 259 0.45 -10.26 -18.61
CA PRO A 259 0.97 -11.56 -18.98
C PRO A 259 0.83 -12.57 -17.83
N THR A 260 0.73 -13.84 -18.19
CA THR A 260 0.70 -14.94 -17.21
C THR A 260 1.91 -15.85 -17.35
N ALA A 261 2.37 -16.39 -16.23
CA ALA A 261 3.37 -17.44 -16.21
C ALA A 261 2.89 -18.62 -15.36
N GLY A 262 3.34 -19.83 -15.70
CA GLY A 262 2.97 -21.04 -14.98
C GLY A 262 3.87 -22.22 -15.29
N VAL A 263 3.48 -23.41 -14.81
CA VAL A 263 4.32 -24.60 -14.85
C VAL A 263 3.56 -25.82 -15.35
N ALA A 264 4.16 -26.55 -16.31
CA ALA A 264 3.80 -27.92 -16.62
C ALA A 264 4.66 -28.87 -15.78
N MET A 265 4.10 -29.38 -14.68
CA MET A 265 4.78 -30.35 -13.81
C MET A 265 4.65 -31.75 -14.39
N LEU A 266 5.76 -32.37 -14.76
CA LEU A 266 5.85 -33.73 -15.26
C LEU A 266 6.37 -34.67 -14.18
N ASN A 267 5.77 -35.86 -14.12
CA ASN A 267 6.21 -36.89 -13.17
C ASN A 267 7.58 -37.49 -13.52
N GLU A 268 8.13 -38.33 -12.64
CA GLU A 268 9.42 -39.01 -12.81
C GLU A 268 9.51 -39.87 -14.09
N ASN A 269 8.38 -40.39 -14.57
CA ASN A 269 8.30 -41.19 -15.80
C ASN A 269 8.08 -40.34 -17.06
N LEU A 270 7.89 -39.03 -16.89
CA LEU A 270 7.62 -38.06 -17.96
C LEU A 270 6.38 -38.44 -18.78
N ASP A 271 5.40 -39.11 -18.19
CA ASP A 271 4.19 -39.62 -18.83
C ASP A 271 2.90 -39.01 -18.35
N LYS A 272 2.93 -38.34 -17.19
CA LYS A 272 1.81 -37.59 -16.65
C LYS A 272 2.19 -36.13 -16.44
N VAL A 273 1.19 -35.28 -16.56
CA VAL A 273 1.26 -33.85 -16.24
C VAL A 273 0.23 -33.49 -15.20
N LEU A 274 0.60 -32.64 -14.24
CA LEU A 274 -0.30 -32.16 -13.19
C LEU A 274 -1.18 -31.04 -13.74
N LEU A 275 -2.49 -31.12 -13.48
CA LEU A 275 -3.43 -30.03 -13.73
C LEU A 275 -4.21 -29.73 -12.44
N ILE A 276 -4.67 -28.49 -12.32
CA ILE A 276 -5.51 -28.00 -11.24
C ILE A 276 -6.91 -27.69 -11.75
N ARG A 277 -7.93 -27.87 -10.91
CA ARG A 277 -9.33 -27.51 -11.21
C ARG A 277 -9.76 -26.28 -10.42
N SER A 278 -10.08 -25.20 -11.12
CA SER A 278 -10.56 -23.96 -10.50
C SER A 278 -11.83 -24.19 -9.67
N TRP A 279 -11.91 -23.61 -8.47
CA TRP A 279 -13.07 -23.69 -7.59
C TRP A 279 -14.33 -23.05 -8.18
N GLN A 280 -14.21 -21.83 -8.73
CA GLN A 280 -15.38 -21.11 -9.24
C GLN A 280 -15.85 -21.63 -10.61
N ARG A 281 -14.93 -21.79 -11.56
CA ARG A 281 -15.29 -22.13 -12.95
C ARG A 281 -15.39 -23.63 -13.21
N GLN A 282 -14.89 -24.47 -12.29
CA GLN A 282 -14.84 -25.92 -12.44
C GLN A 282 -14.12 -26.35 -13.74
N GLN A 283 -13.06 -25.62 -14.12
CA GLN A 283 -12.24 -25.85 -15.31
C GLN A 283 -10.83 -26.31 -14.92
N TRP A 284 -10.26 -27.19 -15.73
CA TRP A 284 -8.92 -27.74 -15.57
C TRP A 284 -7.89 -26.95 -16.37
N SER A 285 -6.77 -26.58 -15.74
CA SER A 285 -5.65 -25.90 -16.40
C SER A 285 -4.31 -26.24 -15.75
N PHE A 286 -3.21 -25.82 -16.37
CA PHE A 286 -1.91 -25.78 -15.70
C PHE A 286 -1.96 -24.77 -14.55
N PRO A 287 -1.20 -25.00 -13.46
CA PRO A 287 -1.01 -24.00 -12.43
C PRO A 287 -0.26 -22.79 -13.02
N LYS A 288 -0.91 -21.62 -12.97
CA LYS A 288 -0.44 -20.38 -13.61
C LYS A 288 -1.25 -19.17 -13.10
N GLY A 289 -0.59 -18.02 -13.06
CA GLY A 289 -1.28 -16.77 -12.80
C GLY A 289 -0.52 -15.56 -13.34
N LYS A 290 -0.85 -14.38 -12.82
CA LYS A 290 -0.46 -13.10 -13.42
C LYS A 290 0.87 -12.63 -12.85
N ILE A 291 1.72 -12.07 -13.71
CA ILE A 291 3.02 -11.54 -13.29
C ILE A 291 2.83 -10.28 -12.43
N ALA A 292 3.46 -10.25 -11.25
CA ALA A 292 3.48 -9.10 -10.37
C ALA A 292 4.50 -8.04 -10.81
N LYS A 293 4.41 -6.82 -10.27
CA LYS A 293 5.34 -5.74 -10.63
C LYS A 293 6.77 -6.09 -10.18
N GLY A 294 7.72 -6.04 -11.12
CA GLY A 294 9.14 -6.31 -10.85
C GLY A 294 9.47 -7.80 -10.72
N GLU A 295 8.48 -8.67 -10.96
CA GLU A 295 8.64 -10.12 -10.94
C GLU A 295 9.04 -10.63 -12.34
N THR A 296 9.99 -11.56 -12.41
CA THR A 296 10.32 -12.27 -13.65
C THR A 296 9.27 -13.34 -13.97
N HIS A 297 9.17 -13.77 -15.22
CA HIS A 297 8.27 -14.88 -15.60
C HIS A 297 8.54 -16.16 -14.80
N LEU A 298 9.81 -16.47 -14.52
CA LEU A 298 10.20 -17.65 -13.76
C LEU A 298 9.74 -17.55 -12.29
N GLN A 299 9.99 -16.40 -11.65
CA GLN A 299 9.53 -16.14 -10.27
C GLN A 299 8.00 -16.25 -10.17
N CYS A 300 7.27 -15.65 -11.12
CA CYS A 300 5.82 -15.75 -11.20
C CYS A 300 5.37 -17.21 -11.33
N ALA A 301 5.96 -17.98 -12.25
CA ALA A 301 5.61 -19.38 -12.45
C ALA A 301 5.81 -20.23 -11.18
N ILE A 302 6.91 -20.02 -10.45
CA ILE A 302 7.20 -20.72 -9.18
C ILE A 302 6.19 -20.32 -8.10
N ARG A 303 5.95 -19.01 -7.93
CA ARG A 303 5.00 -18.49 -6.93
C ARG A 303 3.60 -19.04 -7.16
N GLU A 304 3.06 -18.87 -8.36
CA GLU A 304 1.70 -19.31 -8.73
C GLU A 304 1.55 -20.83 -8.58
N ALA A 305 2.56 -21.60 -9.02
CA ALA A 305 2.56 -23.04 -8.83
C ALA A 305 2.54 -23.43 -7.34
N THR A 306 3.31 -22.73 -6.50
CA THR A 306 3.37 -23.00 -5.06
C THR A 306 2.07 -22.61 -4.37
N GLU A 307 1.49 -21.46 -4.72
CA GLU A 307 0.21 -20.98 -4.17
C GLU A 307 -0.94 -21.94 -4.52
N GLU A 308 -1.07 -22.31 -5.79
CA GLU A 308 -2.19 -23.12 -6.28
C GLU A 308 -2.06 -24.61 -5.94
N THR A 309 -0.85 -25.13 -5.73
CA THR A 309 -0.63 -26.57 -5.47
C THR A 309 -0.08 -26.90 -4.08
N GLY A 310 0.46 -25.94 -3.35
CA GLY A 310 1.19 -26.17 -2.10
C GLY A 310 2.56 -26.82 -2.25
N PHE A 311 3.03 -27.03 -3.47
CA PHE A 311 4.30 -27.71 -3.76
C PHE A 311 5.32 -26.73 -4.32
N ASP A 312 6.47 -26.59 -3.65
CA ASP A 312 7.58 -25.78 -4.13
C ASP A 312 8.29 -26.47 -5.29
N VAL A 313 8.15 -25.90 -6.49
CA VAL A 313 8.68 -26.44 -7.73
C VAL A 313 10.10 -25.97 -8.05
N SER A 314 10.71 -25.13 -7.21
CA SER A 314 12.01 -24.47 -7.46
C SER A 314 13.13 -25.44 -7.83
N ASN A 315 13.14 -26.64 -7.23
CA ASN A 315 14.17 -27.66 -7.48
C ASN A 315 13.89 -28.53 -8.72
N TYR A 316 12.73 -28.39 -9.36
CA TYR A 316 12.29 -29.21 -10.49
C TYR A 316 12.17 -28.41 -11.78
N ILE A 317 11.92 -27.10 -11.67
CA ILE A 317 11.69 -26.21 -12.79
C ILE A 317 12.97 -25.98 -13.59
N GLN A 318 12.84 -26.02 -14.91
CA GLN A 318 13.92 -25.79 -15.86
C GLN A 318 13.81 -24.36 -16.40
N ALA A 319 14.63 -23.45 -15.90
CA ALA A 319 14.56 -22.02 -16.22
C ALA A 319 14.61 -21.72 -17.73
N ASP A 320 15.37 -22.51 -18.49
CA ASP A 320 15.54 -22.32 -19.94
C ASP A 320 14.57 -23.16 -20.80
N THR A 321 13.70 -23.95 -20.16
CA THR A 321 12.71 -24.79 -20.87
C THR A 321 11.32 -24.26 -20.66
N TYR A 322 10.90 -23.40 -21.59
CA TYR A 322 9.55 -22.83 -21.61
C TYR A 322 9.00 -22.74 -23.04
N VAL A 323 7.71 -22.46 -23.13
CA VAL A 323 7.05 -22.10 -24.37
C VAL A 323 6.13 -20.91 -24.14
N ASP A 324 6.11 -20.00 -25.11
CA ASP A 324 5.21 -18.87 -25.13
C ASP A 324 4.01 -19.19 -26.03
N ALA A 325 2.81 -18.83 -25.57
CA ALA A 325 1.58 -18.95 -26.34
C ALA A 325 0.62 -17.79 -26.05
N GLN A 326 -0.23 -17.48 -27.02
CA GLN A 326 -1.36 -16.56 -26.82
C GLN A 326 -2.57 -17.35 -26.31
N VAL A 327 -2.98 -17.08 -25.07
CA VAL A 327 -4.13 -17.72 -24.43
C VAL A 327 -5.22 -16.67 -24.25
N HIS A 328 -6.31 -16.77 -25.02
CA HIS A 328 -7.38 -15.76 -25.02
C HIS A 328 -6.86 -14.33 -25.25
N ALA A 329 -5.98 -14.15 -26.25
CA ALA A 329 -5.31 -12.88 -26.58
C ALA A 329 -4.43 -12.30 -25.45
N ARG A 330 -3.96 -13.15 -24.52
CA ARG A 330 -3.00 -12.80 -23.47
C ARG A 330 -1.69 -13.59 -23.65
N PRO A 331 -0.52 -12.94 -23.56
CA PRO A 331 0.75 -13.64 -23.50
C PRO A 331 0.83 -14.57 -22.28
N CYS A 332 1.15 -15.84 -22.52
CA CYS A 332 1.32 -16.84 -21.49
C CYS A 332 2.63 -17.62 -21.70
N ARG A 333 3.51 -17.60 -20.70
CA ARG A 333 4.73 -18.42 -20.67
C ARG A 333 4.52 -19.63 -19.78
N LEU A 334 4.78 -20.83 -20.29
CA LEU A 334 4.68 -22.07 -19.51
C LEU A 334 6.07 -22.72 -19.39
N PHE A 335 6.59 -22.82 -18.18
CA PHE A 335 7.85 -23.50 -17.88
C PHE A 335 7.61 -24.99 -17.68
N MET A 336 8.67 -25.80 -17.86
CA MET A 336 8.63 -27.22 -17.56
C MET A 336 9.27 -27.50 -16.20
N ALA A 337 8.59 -28.28 -15.36
CA ALA A 337 9.17 -28.90 -14.18
C ALA A 337 9.20 -30.42 -14.37
N ILE A 338 10.35 -31.03 -14.10
CA ILE A 338 10.64 -32.41 -14.49
C ILE A 338 10.95 -33.23 -13.24
N GLY A 339 10.36 -34.42 -13.14
CA GLY A 339 10.70 -35.36 -12.06
C GLY A 339 9.95 -35.10 -10.76
N VAL A 340 8.79 -34.45 -10.83
CA VAL A 340 7.94 -34.22 -9.65
C VAL A 340 7.35 -35.57 -9.20
N PRO A 341 7.54 -36.01 -7.94
CA PRO A 341 7.02 -37.29 -7.48
C PRO A 341 5.49 -37.32 -7.52
N GLU A 342 4.88 -38.39 -8.02
CA GLU A 342 3.41 -38.54 -7.96
C GLU A 342 2.90 -38.71 -6.52
N SER A 343 3.78 -39.15 -5.61
CA SER A 343 3.54 -39.26 -4.17
C SER A 343 3.62 -37.92 -3.43
N ALA A 344 3.99 -36.82 -4.11
CA ALA A 344 4.02 -35.51 -3.49
C ALA A 344 2.62 -35.11 -2.96
N SER A 345 2.60 -34.50 -1.77
CA SER A 345 1.38 -33.97 -1.18
C SER A 345 1.09 -32.59 -1.77
N PHE A 346 -0.05 -32.46 -2.45
CA PHE A 346 -0.51 -31.18 -3.01
C PHE A 346 -1.67 -30.64 -2.16
N GLN A 347 -1.50 -29.45 -1.60
CA GLN A 347 -2.50 -28.76 -0.79
C GLN A 347 -2.47 -27.26 -1.11
N PRO A 348 -3.46 -26.72 -1.84
CA PRO A 348 -3.50 -25.30 -2.18
C PRO A 348 -3.35 -24.41 -0.94
N LEU A 349 -2.49 -23.40 -1.01
CA LEU A 349 -2.30 -22.43 0.08
C LEU A 349 -3.43 -21.39 0.10
N VAL A 350 -3.99 -21.12 -1.08
CA VAL A 350 -5.08 -20.17 -1.31
C VAL A 350 -6.45 -20.86 -1.16
N ARG A 351 -7.32 -20.28 -0.33
CA ARG A 351 -8.67 -20.82 -0.08
C ARG A 351 -9.57 -20.55 -1.27
N LYS A 352 -10.49 -21.48 -1.56
CA LYS A 352 -11.57 -21.34 -2.55
C LYS A 352 -11.09 -20.93 -3.97
N GLU A 353 -9.84 -21.24 -4.32
CA GLU A 353 -9.26 -21.00 -5.65
C GLU A 353 -9.09 -22.30 -6.45
N VAL A 354 -8.56 -23.34 -5.81
CA VAL A 354 -8.41 -24.69 -6.38
C VAL A 354 -9.31 -25.67 -5.64
N SER A 355 -10.06 -26.47 -6.40
CA SER A 355 -10.99 -27.48 -5.88
C SER A 355 -10.47 -28.92 -6.01
N GLU A 356 -9.54 -29.16 -6.92
CA GLU A 356 -8.99 -30.49 -7.20
C GLU A 356 -7.63 -30.35 -7.89
N ILE A 357 -6.74 -31.29 -7.62
CA ILE A 357 -5.43 -31.41 -8.25
C ILE A 357 -5.29 -32.86 -8.71
N ARG A 358 -4.93 -33.09 -9.97
CA ARG A 358 -4.88 -34.45 -10.54
C ARG A 358 -3.80 -34.58 -11.61
N TRP A 359 -3.17 -35.75 -11.63
CA TRP A 359 -2.26 -36.17 -12.68
C TRP A 359 -3.03 -36.71 -13.90
N PHE A 360 -2.66 -36.24 -15.09
CA PHE A 360 -3.23 -36.69 -16.36
C PHE A 360 -2.14 -37.26 -17.25
N SER A 361 -2.37 -38.46 -17.80
CA SER A 361 -1.45 -39.06 -18.77
C SER A 361 -1.39 -38.23 -20.05
N VAL A 362 -0.20 -37.78 -20.46
CA VAL A 362 0.02 -36.80 -21.53
C VAL A 362 -0.54 -37.27 -22.88
N LEU A 363 -0.30 -38.53 -23.25
CA LEU A 363 -0.76 -39.08 -24.53
C LEU A 363 -2.28 -39.27 -24.57
N PRO A 364 -2.93 -39.94 -23.58
CA PRO A 364 -4.39 -39.96 -23.46
C PRO A 364 -5.01 -38.57 -23.43
N LEU A 365 -4.43 -37.61 -22.71
CA LEU A 365 -4.91 -36.22 -22.66
C LEU A 365 -4.91 -35.55 -24.02
N ALA A 366 -3.84 -35.69 -24.79
CA ALA A 366 -3.80 -35.14 -26.14
C ALA A 366 -4.79 -35.80 -27.10
N ARG A 367 -5.19 -37.07 -26.89
CA ARG A 367 -6.27 -37.71 -27.67
C ARG A 367 -7.62 -37.20 -27.22
N HIS A 368 -7.87 -37.20 -25.92
CA HIS A 368 -9.11 -36.75 -25.31
C HIS A 368 -9.48 -35.31 -25.68
N LEU A 369 -8.52 -34.37 -25.66
CA LEU A 369 -8.78 -32.97 -26.04
C LEU A 369 -8.99 -32.74 -27.54
N ARG A 370 -8.74 -33.76 -28.38
CA ARG A 370 -8.98 -33.74 -29.83
C ARG A 370 -10.15 -34.63 -30.26
N ALA A 371 -10.77 -35.33 -29.31
CA ALA A 371 -11.86 -36.25 -29.58
C ALA A 371 -13.07 -35.50 -30.16
N THR A 372 -13.49 -35.91 -31.37
CA THR A 372 -14.71 -35.43 -32.03
C THR A 372 -15.91 -36.34 -31.74
N SER A 373 -15.67 -37.60 -31.36
CA SER A 373 -16.68 -38.58 -30.93
C SER A 373 -16.58 -38.87 -29.43
N GLU A 374 -17.65 -39.42 -28.82
CA GLU A 374 -17.63 -39.85 -27.42
C GLU A 374 -16.74 -41.08 -27.19
N ASN A 375 -16.61 -41.97 -28.19
CA ASN A 375 -15.79 -43.18 -28.12
C ASN A 375 -14.29 -42.88 -28.00
N ASP A 376 -13.84 -41.71 -28.45
CA ASP A 376 -12.44 -41.27 -28.37
C ASP A 376 -12.10 -40.58 -27.03
N ARG A 377 -13.09 -40.43 -26.14
CA ARG A 377 -12.92 -39.76 -24.84
C ARG A 377 -12.51 -40.77 -23.75
N GLN A 378 -11.79 -40.28 -22.76
CA GLN A 378 -11.55 -41.03 -21.53
C GLN A 378 -12.82 -40.97 -20.67
N PRO A 379 -13.45 -42.10 -20.32
CA PRO A 379 -14.75 -42.12 -19.63
C PRO A 379 -14.73 -41.39 -18.27
N ASP A 380 -13.65 -41.53 -17.51
CA ASP A 380 -13.52 -40.99 -16.14
C ASP A 380 -13.01 -39.55 -16.11
N TRP A 381 -12.96 -38.87 -17.26
CA TRP A 381 -12.39 -37.55 -17.41
C TRP A 381 -13.49 -36.53 -17.74
N PRO A 382 -13.36 -35.27 -17.27
CA PRO A 382 -14.26 -34.19 -17.65
C PRO A 382 -14.36 -34.04 -19.16
N ALA A 383 -15.44 -33.46 -19.67
CA ALA A 383 -15.54 -33.16 -21.10
C ALA A 383 -14.36 -32.29 -21.60
N PRO A 384 -13.91 -32.42 -22.87
CA PRO A 384 -12.79 -31.65 -23.41
C PRO A 384 -12.91 -30.12 -23.23
N THR A 385 -14.14 -29.60 -23.27
CA THR A 385 -14.46 -28.17 -23.07
C THR A 385 -14.16 -27.66 -21.65
N LYS A 386 -13.98 -28.57 -20.67
CA LYS A 386 -13.60 -28.23 -19.30
C LYS A 386 -12.09 -28.01 -19.15
N PHE A 387 -11.26 -28.31 -20.15
CA PHE A 387 -9.82 -28.08 -20.11
C PHE A 387 -9.49 -26.72 -20.75
N GLN A 388 -9.25 -25.72 -19.91
CA GLN A 388 -8.96 -24.36 -20.36
C GLN A 388 -7.46 -24.19 -20.60
N ALA A 389 -7.10 -23.67 -21.78
CA ALA A 389 -5.73 -23.31 -22.13
C ALA A 389 -4.71 -24.47 -22.03
N VAL A 390 -5.15 -25.73 -22.05
CA VAL A 390 -4.24 -26.90 -22.01
C VAL A 390 -3.76 -27.28 -23.41
N ARG A 391 -4.70 -27.32 -24.38
CA ARG A 391 -4.46 -27.77 -25.76
C ARG A 391 -3.27 -27.10 -26.47
N PRO A 392 -3.06 -25.77 -26.38
CA PRO A 392 -1.94 -25.11 -27.07
C PRO A 392 -0.56 -25.65 -26.68
N PHE A 393 -0.41 -26.11 -25.44
CA PHE A 393 0.88 -26.54 -24.90
C PHE A 393 1.16 -28.04 -25.07
N LEU A 394 0.13 -28.85 -25.35
CA LEU A 394 0.29 -30.31 -25.39
C LEU A 394 1.21 -30.79 -26.51
N HIS A 395 1.28 -30.09 -27.64
CA HIS A 395 2.21 -30.44 -28.71
C HIS A 395 3.67 -30.30 -28.24
N TRP A 396 3.99 -29.16 -27.64
CA TRP A 396 5.31 -28.90 -27.06
C TRP A 396 5.66 -29.89 -25.94
N ILE A 397 4.75 -30.11 -24.98
CA ILE A 397 4.96 -31.07 -23.88
C ILE A 397 5.26 -32.48 -24.43
N ARG A 398 4.53 -32.93 -25.47
CA ARG A 398 4.77 -34.23 -26.11
C ARG A 398 6.13 -34.33 -26.78
N ASN A 399 6.57 -33.27 -27.45
CA ASN A 399 7.87 -33.27 -28.13
C ASN A 399 9.01 -33.30 -27.10
N VAL A 400 8.92 -32.49 -26.05
CA VAL A 400 9.93 -32.45 -24.99
C VAL A 400 9.97 -33.77 -24.21
N THR A 401 8.82 -34.31 -23.80
CA THR A 401 8.75 -35.63 -23.12
C THR A 401 9.31 -36.75 -23.99
N LYS A 402 9.05 -36.76 -25.30
CA LYS A 402 9.63 -37.74 -26.23
C LYS A 402 11.16 -37.62 -26.28
N ARG A 403 11.70 -36.40 -26.45
CA ARG A 403 13.14 -36.14 -26.47
C ARG A 403 13.81 -36.57 -25.16
N LEU A 404 13.28 -36.16 -24.02
CA LEU A 404 13.81 -36.51 -22.69
C LEU A 404 13.83 -38.02 -22.43
N ARG A 405 12.77 -38.74 -22.81
CA ARG A 405 12.75 -40.21 -22.68
C ARG A 405 13.76 -40.88 -23.58
N GLN A 406 14.01 -40.34 -24.77
CA GLN A 406 15.05 -40.86 -25.67
C GLN A 406 16.44 -40.66 -25.08
N VAL A 407 16.72 -39.47 -24.53
CA VAL A 407 17.99 -39.19 -23.82
C VAL A 407 18.15 -40.11 -22.61
N ARG A 408 17.12 -40.27 -21.77
CA ARG A 408 17.14 -41.19 -20.61
C ARG A 408 17.48 -42.63 -20.99
N LYS A 409 16.94 -43.12 -22.12
CA LYS A 409 17.26 -44.45 -22.65
C LYS A 409 18.72 -44.58 -23.12
N GLN A 410 19.34 -43.48 -23.55
CA GLN A 410 20.71 -43.47 -24.06
C GLN A 410 21.76 -43.26 -22.96
N THR A 411 21.48 -42.44 -21.94
CA THR A 411 22.48 -42.02 -20.94
C THR A 411 22.31 -42.68 -19.56
N GLY A 412 21.16 -43.33 -19.28
CA GLY A 412 20.86 -43.93 -17.98
C GLY A 412 20.71 -42.94 -16.82
N THR A 413 20.77 -41.63 -17.09
CA THR A 413 20.79 -40.56 -16.08
C THR A 413 19.39 -40.18 -15.61
N SER A 414 19.27 -39.70 -14.36
CA SER A 414 18.00 -39.23 -13.80
C SER A 414 17.47 -37.99 -14.55
N PRO A 415 16.15 -37.88 -14.82
CA PRO A 415 15.56 -36.80 -15.62
C PRO A 415 15.91 -35.36 -15.16
N GLY A 416 16.09 -35.14 -13.85
CA GLY A 416 16.39 -33.82 -13.29
C GLY A 416 17.80 -33.30 -13.58
N SER A 417 18.68 -34.12 -14.16
CA SER A 417 20.08 -33.77 -14.50
C SER A 417 20.31 -33.46 -15.97
N ILE A 418 19.25 -33.51 -16.80
CA ILE A 418 19.36 -33.32 -18.26
C ILE A 418 19.20 -31.83 -18.59
N ALA A 419 20.29 -31.16 -18.94
CA ALA A 419 20.25 -29.79 -19.45
C ALA A 419 19.56 -29.75 -20.82
N LEU A 420 18.34 -29.22 -20.86
CA LEU A 420 17.60 -28.98 -22.09
C LEU A 420 18.03 -27.63 -22.69
N ARG A 421 18.77 -27.64 -23.81
CA ARG A 421 19.03 -26.43 -24.60
C ARG A 421 17.73 -25.96 -25.28
N THR A 422 17.56 -24.64 -25.33
CA THR A 422 16.40 -23.87 -25.81
C THR A 422 15.83 -24.36 -27.15
N VAL A 423 14.49 -24.37 -27.25
CA VAL A 423 13.76 -24.51 -28.51
C VAL A 423 13.84 -23.17 -29.24
N SER A 424 14.47 -23.12 -30.41
CA SER A 424 14.35 -21.98 -31.34
C SER A 424 12.97 -21.98 -32.01
N ASP A 425 12.45 -20.80 -32.33
CA ASP A 425 11.13 -20.50 -32.93
C ASP A 425 10.78 -21.21 -34.26
N THR A 426 11.62 -22.14 -34.74
CA THR A 426 11.50 -22.77 -36.06
C THR A 426 10.73 -24.09 -36.09
N ASP A 427 10.19 -24.58 -34.96
CA ASP A 427 9.57 -25.91 -34.84
C ASP A 427 8.03 -25.90 -34.60
N LEU A 428 7.33 -24.77 -34.81
CA LEU A 428 5.85 -24.75 -34.78
C LEU A 428 5.27 -25.07 -36.18
N PRO A 429 4.39 -26.08 -36.32
CA PRO A 429 3.69 -26.29 -37.59
C PRO A 429 2.74 -25.11 -37.86
N GLY A 430 2.87 -24.53 -39.06
CA GLY A 430 1.98 -23.51 -39.58
C GLY A 430 0.53 -23.97 -39.54
N THR A 431 -0.37 -23.04 -39.21
CA THR A 431 -1.81 -23.21 -39.31
C THR A 431 -2.19 -23.20 -40.78
N ASP A 432 -2.23 -24.37 -41.40
CA ASP A 432 -2.78 -24.53 -42.75
C ASP A 432 -4.29 -24.75 -42.61
N GLU A 433 -5.06 -23.67 -42.75
CA GLU A 433 -6.44 -23.63 -43.27
C GLU A 433 -6.93 -22.18 -43.33
N THR A 434 -6.63 -21.50 -44.43
CA THR A 434 -7.48 -20.39 -44.95
C THR A 434 -7.64 -20.57 -46.46
N PRO A 435 -8.86 -20.35 -47.02
CA PRO A 435 -9.11 -20.57 -48.43
C PRO A 435 -8.42 -19.48 -49.27
N ARG A 436 -7.85 -19.93 -50.39
CA ARG A 436 -7.14 -19.16 -51.42
C ARG A 436 -7.82 -17.83 -51.73
N VAL A 437 -7.09 -16.74 -51.54
CA VAL A 437 -7.33 -15.45 -52.22
C VAL A 437 -6.05 -15.02 -52.93
N ASP A 438 -6.27 -14.51 -54.14
CA ASP A 438 -5.38 -14.28 -55.26
C ASP A 438 -4.12 -13.45 -54.94
N THR A 439 -2.99 -13.92 -55.46
CA THR A 439 -1.68 -13.27 -55.40
C THR A 439 -1.56 -12.18 -56.45
N ARG A 440 -1.40 -10.92 -56.04
CA ARG A 440 -0.64 -9.92 -56.81
C ARG A 440 -0.18 -8.75 -55.93
N HIS A 441 1.14 -8.51 -55.95
CA HIS A 441 1.92 -7.40 -55.40
C HIS A 441 2.45 -7.48 -53.94
N GLN A 442 3.73 -7.84 -53.83
CA GLN A 442 4.71 -7.31 -52.84
C GLN A 442 4.98 -5.80 -53.11
N PRO A 443 5.54 -4.96 -52.20
CA PRO A 443 6.70 -5.29 -51.35
C PRO A 443 6.92 -4.54 -49.99
N THR A 444 8.04 -4.92 -49.34
CA THR A 444 8.91 -4.21 -48.37
C THR A 444 8.57 -4.13 -46.86
N SER A 445 9.49 -4.68 -46.06
CA SER A 445 9.70 -4.44 -44.63
C SER A 445 10.28 -3.05 -44.35
N PRO A 446 10.23 -2.56 -43.09
CA PRO A 446 11.45 -1.95 -42.55
C PRO A 446 11.79 -2.28 -41.09
N HIS A 447 13.10 -2.37 -40.92
CA HIS A 447 13.92 -2.24 -39.71
C HIS A 447 13.49 -1.11 -38.77
N TRP A 448 13.53 -1.37 -37.45
CA TRP A 448 13.98 -0.37 -36.49
C TRP A 448 14.73 -1.05 -35.32
N ALA A 449 16.05 -0.91 -35.34
CA ALA A 449 16.89 -0.96 -34.15
C ALA A 449 18.10 -0.07 -34.45
N SER A 450 18.46 0.76 -33.48
CA SER A 450 19.60 1.70 -33.46
C SER A 450 19.38 3.05 -34.14
N GLN A 451 19.18 4.10 -33.34
CA GLN A 451 20.16 5.19 -33.23
C GLN A 451 19.73 6.18 -32.13
N ALA A 452 20.62 6.38 -31.16
CA ALA A 452 20.59 7.48 -30.21
C ALA A 452 21.94 8.21 -30.35
N ALA A 453 21.92 9.46 -30.82
CA ALA A 453 22.90 10.52 -30.52
C ALA A 453 22.61 11.79 -31.33
N GLY A 454 22.54 12.95 -30.65
CA GLY A 454 23.07 14.23 -31.16
C GLY A 454 22.10 15.37 -31.51
N GLN A 455 22.20 16.46 -30.72
CA GLN A 455 22.01 17.90 -31.10
C GLN A 455 20.58 18.37 -31.44
N GLN A 456 20.12 19.61 -31.22
CA GLN A 456 20.63 20.87 -30.65
C GLN A 456 19.42 21.79 -30.33
N MET A 457 19.65 22.86 -29.57
CA MET A 457 18.71 23.95 -29.27
C MET A 457 18.23 24.69 -30.53
N GLU A 458 16.96 25.12 -30.54
CA GLU A 458 16.55 26.36 -31.21
C GLU A 458 15.28 26.97 -30.58
N THR A 459 15.27 28.30 -30.54
CA THR A 459 14.32 29.22 -29.90
C THR A 459 13.49 29.95 -30.96
N ALA A 460 12.18 30.16 -30.75
CA ALA A 460 11.32 31.26 -31.31
C ALA A 460 9.83 30.91 -31.09
N SER A 461 9.07 31.60 -30.22
CA SER A 461 8.33 32.87 -30.39
C SER A 461 6.92 32.75 -31.01
N PHE A 462 5.92 33.05 -30.17
CA PHE A 462 4.56 33.58 -30.38
C PHE A 462 3.95 33.62 -31.80
N GLU A 463 2.74 33.06 -31.96
CA GLU A 463 1.53 33.83 -32.33
C GLU A 463 0.22 33.01 -32.18
N SER A 464 -0.86 33.76 -31.91
CA SER A 464 -2.20 33.32 -31.52
C SER A 464 -3.13 33.05 -32.71
N SER A 465 -4.00 32.04 -32.63
CA SER A 465 -5.40 32.18 -33.05
C SER A 465 -6.27 31.02 -32.52
N GLN A 466 -7.52 31.35 -32.26
CA GLN A 466 -8.49 30.60 -31.48
C GLN A 466 -8.97 29.31 -32.14
N GLY A 467 -9.20 28.27 -31.33
CA GLY A 467 -10.15 27.21 -31.67
C GLY A 467 -9.78 25.81 -31.16
N ASN A 468 -10.07 25.51 -29.89
CA ASN A 468 -10.84 24.32 -29.46
C ASN A 468 -10.62 24.00 -27.98
N VAL A 469 -11.71 24.22 -27.23
CA VAL A 469 -12.25 23.75 -25.94
C VAL A 469 -11.54 22.62 -25.12
N VAL A 470 -10.46 21.99 -25.59
CA VAL A 470 -9.75 20.90 -24.87
C VAL A 470 -8.81 21.40 -23.76
N HIS A 471 -8.44 22.68 -23.76
CA HIS A 471 -7.42 23.21 -22.82
C HIS A 471 -7.94 23.78 -21.49
N ARG A 472 -9.25 23.78 -21.21
CA ARG A 472 -9.77 24.26 -19.91
C ARG A 472 -9.85 23.20 -18.81
N TYR A 473 -9.73 21.91 -19.14
CA TYR A 473 -9.76 20.82 -18.14
C TYR A 473 -8.37 20.34 -17.70
N ALA A 474 -7.28 20.87 -18.28
CA ALA A 474 -5.92 20.50 -17.88
C ALA A 474 -5.43 21.20 -16.60
N ASN A 475 -6.03 22.34 -16.22
CA ASN A 475 -5.60 23.13 -15.06
C ASN A 475 -6.40 22.88 -13.76
N ALA A 476 -7.40 21.98 -13.79
CA ALA A 476 -8.11 21.52 -12.59
C ALA A 476 -7.49 20.25 -11.95
N LEU A 477 -6.43 19.69 -12.54
CA LEU A 477 -5.81 18.42 -12.14
C LEU A 477 -4.51 18.58 -11.33
N TYR A 478 -4.25 19.74 -10.73
CA TYR A 478 -3.12 19.91 -9.80
C TYR A 478 -3.37 19.38 -8.38
N LEU A 479 -4.58 18.90 -8.09
CA LEU A 479 -4.96 18.29 -6.82
C LEU A 479 -5.55 16.90 -7.09
N ASP A 480 -4.68 15.92 -7.34
CA ASP A 480 -5.08 14.52 -7.33
C ASP A 480 -4.54 13.87 -6.04
N PRO A 481 -5.37 13.76 -4.98
CA PRO A 481 -5.01 13.10 -3.72
C PRO A 481 -4.42 11.69 -3.91
N LEU A 482 -4.70 11.03 -5.03
CA LEU A 482 -4.15 9.71 -5.36
C LEU A 482 -2.67 9.76 -5.80
N ARG A 483 -2.11 10.95 -6.09
CA ARG A 483 -0.71 11.12 -6.50
C ARG A 483 0.30 10.70 -5.44
N HIS A 484 -0.07 10.78 -4.16
CA HIS A 484 0.80 10.40 -3.03
C HIS A 484 0.32 9.14 -2.31
N PHE A 485 -0.71 8.48 -2.85
CA PHE A 485 -1.46 7.49 -2.12
C PHE A 485 -0.94 6.07 -2.30
N SER A 486 -0.70 5.39 -1.17
CA SER A 486 -0.29 3.98 -1.08
C SER A 486 -1.04 3.37 0.11
N ILE A 487 -2.13 2.65 -0.13
CA ILE A 487 -2.71 1.76 0.89
C ILE A 487 -1.99 0.44 0.80
N ASP A 488 -1.36 0.03 1.89
CA ASP A 488 -0.95 -1.36 2.05
C ASP A 488 -2.11 -2.25 2.53
N ARG A 489 -1.91 -3.56 2.47
CA ARG A 489 -2.92 -4.55 2.87
C ARG A 489 -3.46 -4.32 4.28
N GLN A 490 -2.66 -3.81 5.21
CA GLN A 490 -3.06 -3.62 6.61
C GLN A 490 -3.84 -2.32 6.82
N GLN A 491 -3.45 -1.24 6.14
CA GLN A 491 -4.20 0.02 6.11
C GLN A 491 -5.61 -0.18 5.51
N LEU A 492 -5.74 -1.05 4.49
CA LEU A 492 -7.05 -1.38 3.95
C LEU A 492 -7.87 -2.24 4.93
N LEU A 493 -7.23 -3.10 5.72
CA LEU A 493 -7.88 -3.86 6.79
C LEU A 493 -8.35 -2.96 7.94
N ALA A 494 -7.59 -1.93 8.30
CA ALA A 494 -8.00 -0.94 9.30
C ALA A 494 -9.19 -0.09 8.83
N ILE A 495 -9.14 0.40 7.58
CA ILE A 495 -10.28 1.07 6.92
C ILE A 495 -11.50 0.14 6.88
N PHE A 496 -11.27 -1.15 6.63
CA PHE A 496 -12.30 -2.16 6.59
C PHE A 496 -12.93 -2.41 7.98
N GLU A 497 -12.12 -2.53 9.04
CA GLU A 497 -12.62 -2.66 10.40
C GLU A 497 -13.48 -1.45 10.79
N GLU A 498 -13.06 -0.25 10.43
CA GLU A 498 -13.83 0.98 10.67
C GLU A 498 -15.15 1.02 9.87
N ALA A 499 -15.11 0.64 8.58
CA ALA A 499 -16.26 0.70 7.68
C ALA A 499 -17.34 -0.37 7.98
N PHE A 500 -16.93 -1.54 8.49
CA PHE A 500 -17.83 -2.70 8.61
C PHE A 500 -18.08 -3.18 10.06
N ALA A 501 -17.31 -2.73 11.06
CA ALA A 501 -17.60 -3.06 12.46
C ALA A 501 -18.86 -2.36 12.99
N ASN A 502 -19.23 -1.19 12.45
CA ASN A 502 -20.36 -0.39 12.94
C ASN A 502 -21.74 -0.80 12.38
N HIS A 503 -21.82 -1.73 11.41
CA HIS A 503 -23.09 -2.17 10.83
C HIS A 503 -23.80 -3.30 11.60
N GLY A 504 -23.35 -3.64 12.81
CA GLY A 504 -23.99 -4.63 13.68
C GLY A 504 -25.18 -4.11 14.51
N HIS A 505 -25.45 -2.80 14.54
CA HIS A 505 -26.40 -2.21 15.49
C HIS A 505 -27.58 -1.41 14.89
N GLU A 506 -27.69 -1.26 13.58
CA GLU A 506 -28.82 -0.51 12.97
C GLU A 506 -29.70 -1.39 12.09
N ALA A 507 -30.61 -2.13 12.72
CA ALA A 507 -31.75 -2.73 12.04
C ALA A 507 -32.96 -2.87 12.98
N GLN A 508 -33.43 -1.77 13.58
CA GLN A 508 -34.79 -1.69 14.10
C GLN A 508 -35.39 -0.32 13.75
N ARG A 509 -36.29 -0.32 12.76
CA ARG A 509 -37.20 0.82 12.52
C ARG A 509 -38.14 0.95 13.73
N PRO A 510 -38.39 2.14 14.30
CA PRO A 510 -39.39 2.26 15.35
C PRO A 510 -40.79 2.24 14.73
N ALA A 511 -41.62 1.29 15.19
CA ALA A 511 -43.05 1.32 14.98
C ALA A 511 -43.71 2.43 15.84
N GLN A 512 -44.78 3.02 15.31
CA GLN A 512 -45.58 4.08 15.93
C GLN A 512 -46.11 3.72 17.34
N PRO A 513 -46.44 4.74 18.18
CA PRO A 513 -46.55 4.57 19.62
C PRO A 513 -47.91 3.99 20.03
N ARG A 514 -47.89 3.07 21.01
CA ARG A 514 -49.05 2.81 21.86
C ARG A 514 -48.74 3.25 23.29
N LYS A 515 -49.78 3.85 23.89
CA LYS A 515 -49.80 4.54 25.16
C LYS A 515 -49.63 3.59 26.36
N ASP A 516 -49.12 4.19 27.43
CA ASP A 516 -49.23 3.81 28.85
C ASP A 516 -48.41 2.61 29.35
N ALA A 517 -47.30 2.91 30.04
CA ALA A 517 -47.00 2.38 31.38
C ALA A 517 -45.67 2.97 31.91
N VAL A 518 -45.77 3.64 33.06
CA VAL A 518 -44.67 4.20 33.86
C VAL A 518 -43.96 3.08 34.62
N VAL A 519 -42.66 2.87 34.39
CA VAL A 519 -41.75 2.22 35.36
C VAL A 519 -40.32 2.78 35.24
N ASN A 520 -39.82 3.32 36.35
CA ASN A 520 -38.45 3.76 36.61
C ASN A 520 -37.38 2.67 36.35
N ARG A 521 -36.32 2.97 35.58
CA ARG A 521 -34.95 2.42 35.78
C ARG A 521 -33.85 3.39 35.34
N SER A 522 -32.78 3.39 36.14
CA SER A 522 -31.47 4.08 36.16
C SER A 522 -30.79 4.47 34.83
N PRO A 523 -29.90 5.49 34.85
CA PRO A 523 -29.18 5.95 33.66
C PRO A 523 -28.07 4.97 33.27
N GLN A 524 -28.11 4.46 32.04
CA GLN A 524 -26.97 3.84 31.39
C GLN A 524 -26.14 4.93 30.72
N GLU A 525 -24.88 5.03 31.14
CA GLU A 525 -23.84 5.81 30.48
C GLU A 525 -23.56 5.18 29.11
N GLY A 526 -23.99 5.86 28.04
CA GLY A 526 -23.60 5.53 26.68
C GLY A 526 -22.34 6.30 26.30
N CYS A 527 -21.19 5.63 26.27
CA CYS A 527 -20.00 6.12 25.57
C CYS A 527 -20.29 6.13 24.06
N HIS A 528 -20.55 7.32 23.50
CA HIS A 528 -20.51 7.53 22.07
C HIS A 528 -19.06 7.48 21.59
N PHE A 529 -18.69 6.37 20.95
CA PHE A 529 -17.43 6.23 20.24
C PHE A 529 -17.58 6.85 18.85
N GLN A 530 -16.92 7.98 18.58
CA GLN A 530 -16.77 8.50 17.22
C GLN A 530 -15.46 7.98 16.64
N PRO A 531 -15.46 7.38 15.43
CA PRO A 531 -14.22 6.95 14.80
C PRO A 531 -13.38 8.16 14.37
N LYS A 532 -12.14 8.24 14.86
CA LYS A 532 -11.14 9.25 14.48
C LYS A 532 -10.33 8.74 13.28
N LYS A 533 -10.26 9.55 12.22
CA LYS A 533 -9.72 9.21 10.89
C LYS A 533 -8.31 9.76 10.69
N TYR A 534 -7.51 9.13 9.82
CA TYR A 534 -6.24 9.70 9.36
C TYR A 534 -6.53 10.97 8.56
N VAL A 535 -6.15 12.14 9.09
CA VAL A 535 -6.33 13.43 8.41
C VAL A 535 -5.01 13.86 7.77
N CYS A 536 -4.98 13.89 6.45
CA CYS A 536 -3.90 14.48 5.65
C CYS A 536 -4.40 15.78 5.01
N LEU A 537 -3.81 16.91 5.39
CA LEU A 537 -4.15 18.22 4.81
C LEU A 537 -3.06 18.64 3.81
N ASP A 538 -3.43 18.84 2.55
CA ASP A 538 -2.53 19.23 1.45
C ASP A 538 -3.03 20.48 0.68
N GLU A 539 -2.11 21.07 -0.11
CA GLU A 539 -2.10 22.33 -0.86
C GLU A 539 -3.41 23.00 -1.36
N ARG A 540 -3.37 24.35 -1.30
CA ARG A 540 -4.22 25.40 -1.92
C ARG A 540 -5.74 25.37 -1.67
N THR A 541 -6.12 25.89 -0.51
CA THR A 541 -7.35 26.70 -0.36
C THR A 541 -6.97 28.08 0.19
N SER A 542 -6.60 29.00 -0.71
CA SER A 542 -6.68 30.43 -0.39
C SER A 542 -8.15 30.84 -0.49
N VAL A 543 -8.85 30.86 0.65
CA VAL A 543 -10.15 31.55 0.71
C VAL A 543 -9.84 33.04 0.67
N VAL A 544 -10.12 33.65 -0.48
CA VAL A 544 -10.18 35.10 -0.65
C VAL A 544 -11.24 35.62 0.34
N SER A 545 -10.82 36.52 1.22
CA SER A 545 -11.69 37.20 2.17
C SER A 545 -12.59 38.18 1.44
N ASP A 546 -13.89 37.89 1.41
CA ASP A 546 -14.91 38.91 1.16
C ASP A 546 -15.52 39.39 2.48
N THR A 547 -15.61 40.71 2.56
CA THR A 547 -15.96 41.57 3.69
C THR A 547 -17.44 41.58 4.09
N TYR A 548 -17.68 42.08 5.33
CA TYR A 548 -18.90 42.68 5.95
C TYR A 548 -19.70 41.81 6.96
N PRO A 549 -20.45 42.41 7.94
CA PRO A 549 -19.96 43.27 9.02
C PRO A 549 -20.54 42.92 10.42
N SER A 550 -19.93 43.53 11.44
CA SER A 550 -20.40 43.81 12.81
C SER A 550 -21.81 43.36 13.26
N GLY A 551 -21.84 42.59 14.36
CA GLY A 551 -23.00 42.46 15.25
C GLY A 551 -22.58 42.07 16.67
N ARG A 552 -22.67 43.03 17.62
CA ARG A 552 -22.55 42.79 19.07
C ARG A 552 -23.84 42.16 19.60
N CYS A 553 -23.75 41.25 20.57
CA CYS A 553 -24.28 41.44 21.94
C CYS A 553 -24.15 40.21 22.86
N SER A 554 -23.68 40.48 24.09
CA SER A 554 -23.96 39.85 25.41
C SER A 554 -24.15 38.33 25.52
N GLY A 555 -23.47 37.57 26.39
CA GLY A 555 -23.04 37.86 27.76
C GLY A 555 -23.94 37.12 28.76
N ARG A 556 -23.41 36.08 29.45
CA ARG A 556 -23.76 35.71 30.84
C ARG A 556 -22.83 34.59 31.36
N HIS A 557 -22.20 34.89 32.49
CA HIS A 557 -21.49 34.00 33.40
C HIS A 557 -22.44 32.96 34.05
N LEU A 558 -21.89 31.80 34.44
CA LEU A 558 -21.80 31.42 35.87
C LEU A 558 -20.95 30.15 36.09
N SER A 559 -20.04 30.30 37.06
CA SER A 559 -19.21 29.35 37.78
C SER A 559 -19.93 28.16 38.40
N PHE A 560 -19.25 27.02 38.57
CA PHE A 560 -19.19 26.29 39.87
C PHE A 560 -17.95 25.40 39.95
N MET A 561 -17.24 25.49 41.09
CA MET A 561 -16.04 24.74 41.46
C MET A 561 -16.38 23.54 42.36
N SER A 562 -15.54 22.49 42.21
CA SER A 562 -14.92 21.67 43.28
C SER A 562 -15.69 20.57 44.04
N ALA A 563 -14.88 19.58 44.46
CA ALA A 563 -15.11 18.39 45.30
C ALA A 563 -15.72 17.19 44.55
N SER A 564 -15.18 15.96 44.60
CA SER A 564 -14.47 15.28 45.68
C SER A 564 -13.65 14.11 45.13
N LEU A 565 -12.35 14.12 45.42
CA LEU A 565 -11.43 12.97 45.39
C LEU A 565 -11.34 12.43 46.82
N ARG A 566 -11.96 11.29 47.11
CA ARG A 566 -11.56 10.26 48.09
C ARG A 566 -12.75 9.33 48.38
N GLU A 567 -12.40 8.08 48.66
CA GLU A 567 -13.28 6.96 49.08
C GLU A 567 -13.96 6.16 47.98
N ARG A 568 -13.22 5.17 47.46
CA ARG A 568 -13.60 3.74 47.54
C ARG A 568 -12.43 2.87 47.07
N ARG A 569 -11.41 2.77 47.94
CA ARG A 569 -10.56 1.57 48.03
C ARG A 569 -11.32 0.59 48.94
N HIS A 570 -11.26 -0.70 48.58
CA HIS A 570 -11.90 -1.85 49.24
C HIS A 570 -13.36 -2.15 48.84
N SER A 571 -13.52 -2.67 47.62
CA SER A 571 -14.23 -3.95 47.46
C SER A 571 -13.32 -4.89 46.68
N THR A 572 -13.10 -6.04 47.28
CA THR A 572 -12.01 -6.98 47.02
C THR A 572 -12.53 -8.11 46.15
N ARG A 573 -11.65 -8.66 45.29
CA ARG A 573 -11.59 -10.09 44.93
C ARG A 573 -12.91 -10.74 44.50
N HIS A 574 -13.16 -10.72 43.19
CA HIS A 574 -13.62 -11.87 42.39
C HIS A 574 -13.98 -11.34 40.99
N LEU A 575 -13.01 -11.30 40.07
CA LEU A 575 -13.17 -11.28 38.59
C LEU A 575 -11.80 -11.18 37.89
N LEU A 576 -10.79 -11.84 38.45
CA LEU A 576 -9.49 -12.08 37.82
C LEU A 576 -9.22 -13.58 37.86
N ASP A 577 -10.01 -14.34 37.10
CA ASP A 577 -9.60 -15.69 36.71
C ASP A 577 -10.39 -16.10 35.46
N GLY A 578 -9.70 -16.26 34.33
CA GLY A 578 -10.35 -16.75 33.09
C GLY A 578 -9.61 -16.46 31.78
N THR A 579 -8.84 -15.38 31.66
CA THR A 579 -8.30 -14.94 30.34
C THR A 579 -6.81 -14.66 30.29
N THR A 580 -6.06 -14.92 31.36
CA THR A 580 -4.60 -14.70 31.42
C THR A 580 -3.75 -15.96 31.21
N GLY A 581 -4.35 -17.14 31.07
CA GLY A 581 -3.62 -18.42 30.87
C GLY A 581 -3.15 -18.73 29.45
N ARG A 582 -3.82 -18.19 28.40
CA ARG A 582 -3.46 -18.48 26.99
C ARG A 582 -2.47 -17.49 26.39
N VAL A 583 -2.52 -16.24 26.83
CA VAL A 583 -1.61 -15.17 26.36
C VAL A 583 -0.22 -15.33 26.96
N ARG A 584 -0.11 -15.76 28.23
CA ARG A 584 1.18 -16.05 28.88
C ARG A 584 1.94 -17.21 28.21
N ARG A 585 1.22 -18.27 27.82
CA ARG A 585 1.82 -19.44 27.15
C ARG A 585 2.28 -19.12 25.71
N TYR A 586 1.66 -18.16 25.03
CA TYR A 586 2.08 -17.68 23.71
C TYR A 586 3.30 -16.75 23.78
N LEU A 587 3.37 -15.91 24.82
CA LEU A 587 4.51 -15.01 25.07
C LEU A 587 5.76 -15.75 25.58
N GLU A 588 5.61 -16.76 26.45
CA GLU A 588 6.74 -17.57 26.94
C GLU A 588 7.34 -18.48 25.85
N THR A 589 6.56 -18.90 24.85
CA THR A 589 7.07 -19.70 23.71
C THR A 589 7.77 -18.84 22.64
N SER A 590 7.46 -17.54 22.59
CA SER A 590 8.04 -16.62 21.60
C SER A 590 9.34 -15.97 22.10
N ILE A 591 9.56 -15.90 23.41
CA ILE A 591 10.78 -15.34 24.02
C ILE A 591 11.93 -16.37 24.11
N SER A 592 11.66 -17.68 24.06
CA SER A 592 12.74 -18.70 24.05
C SER A 592 13.38 -18.97 22.68
N LYS A 593 12.92 -18.32 21.61
CA LYS A 593 13.46 -18.47 20.24
C LYS A 593 14.35 -17.32 19.75
N VAL A 594 14.64 -16.33 20.59
CA VAL A 594 15.51 -15.17 20.25
C VAL A 594 16.80 -15.13 21.10
N GLN A 595 17.14 -16.22 21.79
CA GLN A 595 18.45 -16.37 22.46
C GLN A 595 19.22 -17.65 22.05
N ARG A 596 19.22 -17.97 20.75
CA ARG A 596 20.23 -18.82 20.12
C ARG A 596 20.61 -18.26 18.75
#